data_AF-A0A968LD88-F1
#
_entry.id   AF-A0A968LD88-F1
#
_cell.length_a   1.000
_cell.length_b   1.000
_cell.length_c   1.000
_cell.angle_alpha   90.00
_cell.angle_beta   90.00
_cell.angle_gamma   90.00
#
_symmetry.space_group_name_H-M   'P 1'
#
loop_
_entity.id
_entity.type
_entity.pdbx_description
1 polymer ?
#
loop_
_entity_poly.entity_id
_entity_poly.type
_entity_poly.pdbx_seq_one_letter_code
_entity_poly.pdbx_strand_id
1 'polypeptide(L)'
;METVALSSKGQFVLPKSIRDLHHWGAGTRFVVIDRGSEVVLKPAAPFAPTAFESPDCCPVGMVKRLSLAEMEQAIAAEAGKNDRH
;
A
#
# COMPACT_ATOMS: atom_id res chain seq x y z
N MET A 1 -16.94 17.82 -17.47
CA MET A 1 -15.82 17.89 -18.43
C MET A 1 -15.20 19.27 -18.29
N GLU A 2 -13.97 19.35 -17.80
CA GLU A 2 -13.21 20.61 -17.68
C GLU A 2 -12.19 20.67 -18.82
N THR A 3 -12.18 21.77 -19.58
CA THR A 3 -11.21 22.01 -20.65
C THR A 3 -10.10 22.89 -20.12
N VAL A 4 -8.85 22.49 -20.34
CA VAL A 4 -7.67 23.29 -19.98
C VAL A 4 -7.02 23.82 -21.25
N ALA A 5 -6.61 25.09 -21.23
CA ALA A 5 -5.86 25.68 -22.32
C ALA A 5 -4.37 25.34 -22.17
N LEU A 6 -3.74 24.98 -23.30
CA LEU A 6 -2.30 24.84 -23.38
C LEU A 6 -1.68 26.21 -23.59
N SER A 7 -0.75 26.60 -22.74
CA SER A 7 0.05 27.82 -22.94
C SER A 7 0.99 27.68 -24.14
N SER A 8 1.51 28.80 -24.63
CA SER A 8 2.50 28.85 -25.72
C SER A 8 3.78 28.07 -25.43
N LYS A 9 4.04 27.73 -24.16
CA LYS A 9 5.18 26.93 -23.71
C LYS A 9 4.85 25.43 -23.57
N GLY A 10 3.65 25.00 -23.97
CA GLY A 10 3.23 23.60 -23.83
C GLY A 10 2.83 23.20 -22.41
N GLN A 11 2.50 24.16 -21.55
CA GLN A 11 2.10 23.90 -20.16
C GLN A 11 0.59 24.13 -20.00
N PHE A 12 -0.09 23.26 -19.27
CA PHE A 12 -1.45 23.48 -18.81
C PHE A 12 -1.52 23.28 -17.29
N VAL A 13 -2.49 23.91 -16.65
CA VAL A 13 -2.71 23.79 -15.21
C VAL A 13 -3.69 22.65 -14.97
N LEU A 14 -3.31 21.68 -14.13
CA LEU A 14 -4.25 20.65 -13.70
C LEU A 14 -5.34 21.28 -12.81
N PRO A 15 -6.63 21.08 -13.15
CA PRO A 15 -7.74 21.54 -12.34
C PRO A 15 -7.64 21.07 -10.89
N LYS A 16 -8.09 21.91 -9.96
CA LYS A 16 -8.07 21.57 -8.53
C LYS A 16 -8.86 20.29 -8.24
N SER A 17 -10.00 20.10 -8.90
CA SER A 17 -10.85 18.91 -8.79
C SER A 17 -10.08 17.60 -9.02
N ILE A 18 -9.20 17.58 -10.04
CA ILE A 18 -8.38 16.40 -10.38
C ILE A 18 -7.23 16.22 -9.39
N ARG A 19 -6.58 17.33 -8.98
CA ARG A 19 -5.51 17.29 -7.99
C ARG A 19 -6.00 16.74 -6.66
N ASP A 20 -7.15 17.19 -6.19
CA ASP A 20 -7.72 16.76 -4.92
C ASP A 20 -8.19 15.30 -4.98
N LEU A 21 -8.83 14.89 -6.09
CA LEU A 21 -9.31 13.51 -6.30
C LEU A 21 -8.17 12.47 -6.27
N HIS A 22 -7.00 12.82 -6.82
CA HIS A 22 -5.85 11.92 -6.87
C HIS A 22 -4.77 12.25 -5.83
N HIS A 23 -5.05 13.18 -4.90
CA HIS A 23 -4.11 13.66 -3.87
C HIS A 23 -2.76 14.12 -4.43
N TRP A 24 -2.76 14.77 -5.59
CA TRP A 24 -1.55 15.26 -6.24
C TRP A 24 -1.12 16.62 -5.68
N GLY A 25 0.06 16.63 -5.05
CA GLY A 25 0.69 17.82 -4.49
C GLY A 25 1.66 18.51 -5.45
N ALA A 26 2.22 19.63 -5.00
CA ALA A 26 3.33 20.25 -5.69
C ALA A 26 4.54 19.29 -5.74
N GLY A 27 5.21 19.21 -6.89
CA GLY A 27 6.34 18.30 -7.10
C GLY A 27 5.97 16.88 -7.55
N THR A 28 4.68 16.55 -7.68
CA THR A 28 4.26 15.30 -8.32
C THR A 28 4.74 15.29 -9.78
N ARG A 29 5.56 14.30 -10.12
CA ARG A 29 6.04 14.06 -11.48
C ARG A 29 5.04 13.18 -12.22
N PHE A 30 4.87 13.42 -13.51
CA PHE A 30 3.98 12.65 -14.37
C PHE A 30 4.74 12.11 -15.57
N VAL A 31 4.42 10.88 -15.95
CA VAL A 31 4.77 10.30 -17.24
C VAL A 31 3.65 10.63 -18.21
N VAL A 32 4.02 11.25 -19.34
CA VAL A 32 3.11 11.56 -20.43
C VAL A 32 3.20 10.41 -21.44
N ILE A 33 2.09 9.73 -21.68
CA ILE A 33 2.00 8.61 -22.62
C ILE A 33 1.09 9.05 -23.76
N ASP A 34 1.64 9.09 -24.97
CA ASP A 34 0.87 9.33 -26.19
C ASP A 34 0.24 8.02 -26.69
N ARG A 35 -1.09 8.02 -26.88
CA ARG A 35 -1.84 6.90 -27.47
C ARG A 35 -2.45 7.29 -28.83
N GLY A 36 -1.93 8.32 -29.49
CA GLY A 36 -2.44 8.85 -30.75
C GLY A 36 -3.72 9.69 -30.59
N SER A 37 -4.83 9.07 -30.18
CA SER A 37 -6.11 9.78 -29.98
C SER A 37 -6.21 10.48 -28.63
N GLU A 38 -5.40 10.05 -27.66
CA GLU A 38 -5.46 10.51 -26.28
C GLU A 38 -4.05 10.60 -25.68
N VAL A 39 -3.86 11.56 -24.79
CA VAL A 39 -2.65 11.67 -23.97
C VAL A 39 -3.00 11.27 -22.55
N VAL A 40 -2.32 10.24 -22.03
CA VAL A 40 -2.54 9.73 -20.67
C VAL A 40 -1.43 10.25 -19.76
N LEU A 41 -1.82 10.92 -18.69
CA LEU A 41 -0.92 11.32 -17.62
C LEU A 41 -0.96 10.26 -16.52
N LYS A 42 0.20 9.66 -16.22
CA LYS A 42 0.34 8.76 -15.08
C LYS A 42 1.28 9.37 -14.06
N PRO A 43 0.98 9.32 -12.74
CA PRO A 43 1.95 9.70 -11.73
C PRO A 43 3.20 8.84 -11.92
N ALA A 44 4.37 9.47 -11.97
CA ALA A 44 5.63 8.76 -11.97
C ALA A 44 5.79 8.15 -10.57
N ALA A 45 5.46 6.87 -10.43
CA ALA A 45 5.64 6.17 -9.17
C ALA A 45 7.12 6.28 -8.77
N PRO A 46 7.42 6.72 -7.53
CA PRO A 46 8.81 6.78 -7.06
C PRO A 46 9.46 5.39 -6.96
N PHE A 47 8.66 4.32 -6.99
CA PHE A 47 9.10 2.95 -6.87
C PHE A 47 8.57 2.12 -8.04
N ALA A 48 9.37 1.16 -8.50
CA ALA A 48 8.88 0.11 -9.39
C ALA A 48 7.65 -0.56 -8.75
N PRO A 49 6.65 -1.00 -9.54
CA PRO A 49 5.49 -1.70 -8.99
C PRO A 49 6.00 -2.84 -8.11
N THR A 50 5.78 -2.72 -6.81
CA THR A 50 6.09 -3.78 -5.86
C THR A 50 5.11 -4.90 -6.19
N ALA A 51 5.59 -5.93 -6.89
CA ALA A 51 4.87 -7.19 -6.92
C ALA A 51 4.81 -7.63 -5.45
N PHE A 52 3.60 -7.72 -4.89
CA PHE A 52 3.42 -8.45 -3.65
C PHE A 52 3.89 -9.87 -3.94
N GLU A 53 5.07 -10.24 -3.40
CA GLU A 53 5.41 -11.65 -3.28
C GLU A 53 4.23 -12.34 -2.59
N SER A 54 3.85 -13.50 -3.12
CA SER A 54 2.80 -14.35 -2.60
C SER A 54 2.92 -14.43 -1.07
N PRO A 55 1.82 -14.38 -0.29
CA PRO A 55 1.84 -14.43 1.17
C PRO A 55 2.43 -15.72 1.79
N ASP A 56 3.08 -16.56 0.97
CA ASP A 56 3.67 -17.84 1.35
C ASP A 56 5.11 -17.70 1.86
N CYS A 57 5.64 -16.48 2.03
CA CYS A 57 6.96 -16.26 2.62
C CYS A 57 6.88 -16.17 4.16
N CYS A 58 6.53 -17.30 4.77
CA CYS A 58 6.98 -17.70 6.09
C CYS A 58 7.04 -19.23 6.09
N PRO A 59 8.19 -19.90 5.94
CA PRO A 59 8.29 -21.22 6.53
C PRO A 59 8.09 -21.00 8.03
N VAL A 60 6.96 -21.48 8.56
CA VAL A 60 6.72 -21.59 10.01
C VAL A 60 7.80 -22.53 10.55
N GLY A 61 8.97 -21.96 10.81
CA GLY A 61 10.12 -22.64 11.35
C GLY A 61 9.77 -23.10 12.75
N MET A 62 9.62 -24.41 12.90
CA MET A 62 9.90 -25.15 14.13
C MET A 62 9.26 -24.60 15.41
N VAL A 63 7.97 -24.29 15.39
CA VAL A 63 7.21 -24.33 16.65
C VAL A 63 6.76 -25.78 16.82
N LYS A 64 7.33 -26.49 17.81
CA LYS A 64 6.83 -27.82 18.21
C LYS A 64 5.34 -27.65 18.50
N ARG A 65 4.47 -28.31 17.73
CA ARG A 65 3.02 -28.24 17.94
C ARG A 65 2.76 -28.73 19.37
N LEU A 66 2.31 -27.81 20.22
CA LEU A 66 1.92 -28.14 21.57
C LEU A 66 0.59 -28.91 21.50
N SER A 67 0.49 -30.02 22.21
CA SER A 67 -0.77 -30.74 22.37
C SER A 67 -1.74 -29.95 23.26
N LEU A 68 -3.05 -30.19 23.12
CA LEU A 68 -4.06 -29.54 23.97
C LEU A 68 -3.79 -29.77 25.47
N ALA A 69 -3.33 -30.96 25.83
CA ALA A 69 -2.99 -31.29 27.22
C ALA A 69 -1.81 -30.45 27.78
N GLU A 70 -0.79 -30.20 26.95
CA GLU A 70 0.33 -29.34 27.32
C GLU A 70 -0.10 -27.86 27.44
N MET A 71 -1.07 -27.42 26.62
CA MET A 71 -1.67 -26.09 26.74
C MET A 71 -2.48 -25.94 28.03
N GLU A 72 -3.31 -26.92 28.38
CA GLU A 72 -4.08 -26.92 29.62
C GLU A 72 -3.17 -26.95 30.87
N GLN A 73 -2.08 -27.72 30.83
CA GLN A 73 -1.08 -27.72 31.91
C GLN A 73 -0.42 -26.36 32.11
N ALA A 74 -0.05 -25.68 31.02
CA ALA A 74 0.53 -24.34 31.10
C ALA A 74 -0.47 -23.32 31.70
N ILE A 75 -1.73 -23.39 31.29
CA ILE A 75 -2.80 -22.51 31.80
C ILE A 75 -3.04 -22.79 33.30
N ALA A 76 -3.14 -24.05 33.71
CA ALA A 76 -3.33 -24.42 35.11
C ALA A 76 -2.14 -24.02 36.00
N ALA A 77 -0.91 -24.16 35.48
CA ALA A 77 0.31 -23.78 36.19
C ALA A 77 0.40 -22.26 36.42
N GLU A 78 -0.01 -21.45 35.44
CA GLU A 78 0.00 -19.98 35.57
C GLU A 78 -1.21 -19.46 36.35
N ALA A 79 -2.40 -20.03 36.16
CA ALA A 79 -3.59 -19.67 36.94
C ALA A 79 -3.41 -19.97 38.44
N GLY A 80 -2.79 -21.09 38.80
CA GLY A 80 -2.50 -21.44 40.19
C GLY A 80 -1.39 -20.61 40.85
N LYS A 81 -0.55 -19.93 40.07
CA LYS A 81 0.46 -19.00 40.60
C LYS A 81 -0.12 -17.63 40.92
N ASN A 82 -1.15 -17.20 40.19
CA ASN A 82 -1.75 -15.87 40.36
C ASN A 82 -2.82 -15.80 41.47
N ASP A 83 -3.20 -16.93 42.08
CA ASP A 83 -4.15 -17.01 43.19
C ASP A 83 -3.48 -16.84 44.58
N ARG A 84 -2.26 -16.29 44.63
CA ARG A 84 -1.52 -15.96 45.86
C ARG A 84 -1.15 -14.47 45.95
N HIS A 85 -2.15 -13.61 45.79
CA HIS A 85 -2.11 -12.22 46.27
C HIS A 85 -3.37 -11.88 47.05
#